data_AF-A0A3C0YSG9-F1
#
_entry.id   AF-A0A3C0YSG9-F1
#
_cell.length_a   1.000
_cell.length_b   1.000
_cell.length_c   1.000
_cell.angle_alpha   90.00
_cell.angle_beta   90.00
_cell.angle_gamma   90.00
#
_symmetry.space_group_name_H-M   'P 1'
#
loop_
_entity.id
_entity.type
_entity.pdbx_description
1 polymer ?
#
loop_
_entity_poly.entity_id
_entity_poly.type
_entity_poly.pdbx_seq_one_letter_code
_entity_poly.pdbx_strand_id
1 'polypeptide(L)'
;MILAMVSFSSGDAIFLAASKATPVTKDVHPQLFNVVEEMAIAAQLPMPKIYIINDPAPNAFATGRNPEKASLAVTAGLLGRLNRDELQGVVAHEMSHILNRDILFVTVAGVMLGAITLISEVFLRGLFYSSLGGRRYSSRERGKGDGAQAIIMIIAIVAAILAPIMATLLYFALSRSREYLADAGGARLTRYPEGLASALEKISQNTVPLASANKITAPMYIVNPLQEAGMKLSDWTSTHPPISERVKILRGMSGASFTDYSEAFKKTTKHSTPIPSSALKDETVEIRPASKQGPVSSKEQFRNIGDVMFKTSGFKFVNCNCGIRMKIPPNFGSGTVQCPRCGTLHEV
;
A
#
# COMPACT_ATOMS: atom_id res chain seq x y z
N MET A 1 -19.41 -2.67 15.22
CA MET A 1 -20.23 -1.86 14.29
C MET A 1 -19.83 -0.40 14.27
N ILE A 2 -19.85 0.34 15.40
CA ILE A 2 -19.43 1.77 15.45
C ILE A 2 -17.94 1.95 15.08
N LEU A 3 -17.04 1.11 15.61
CA LEU A 3 -15.61 1.14 15.24
C LEU A 3 -15.38 0.85 13.75
N ALA A 4 -16.10 -0.12 13.19
CA ALA A 4 -16.07 -0.39 11.75
C ALA A 4 -16.61 0.80 10.97
N MET A 5 -17.67 1.46 11.43
CA MET A 5 -18.27 2.64 10.79
C MET A 5 -17.37 3.87 10.84
N VAL A 6 -16.56 4.05 11.90
CA VAL A 6 -15.59 5.15 12.07
C VAL A 6 -14.28 4.89 11.34
N SER A 7 -13.77 3.65 11.36
CA SER A 7 -12.63 3.24 10.52
C SER A 7 -13.00 3.31 9.03
N PHE A 8 -14.20 2.83 8.67
CA PHE A 8 -14.77 2.98 7.34
C PHE A 8 -15.00 4.45 7.01
N SER A 9 -15.53 5.22 7.97
CA SER A 9 -15.64 6.67 8.16
C SER A 9 -14.59 7.57 7.53
N SER A 10 -13.46 7.50 8.21
CA SER A 10 -12.56 8.62 8.39
C SER A 10 -11.11 8.15 8.52
N GLY A 11 -10.84 6.84 8.36
CA GLY A 11 -9.51 6.25 8.52
C GLY A 11 -8.47 6.94 7.63
N ASP A 12 -8.86 7.21 6.38
CA ASP A 12 -8.05 7.87 5.37
C ASP A 12 -7.63 9.28 5.82
N ALA A 13 -8.58 10.08 6.31
CA ALA A 13 -8.33 11.45 6.77
C ALA A 13 -7.50 11.47 8.07
N ILE A 14 -7.74 10.53 8.98
CA ILE A 14 -6.99 10.38 10.23
C ILE A 14 -5.53 10.01 9.93
N PHE A 15 -5.30 9.09 8.99
CA PHE A 15 -3.95 8.69 8.61
C PHE A 15 -3.21 9.81 7.87
N LEU A 16 -3.85 10.44 6.87
CA LEU A 16 -3.26 11.57 6.16
C LEU A 16 -2.88 12.71 7.13
N ALA A 17 -3.74 12.99 8.12
CA ALA A 17 -3.43 13.95 9.17
C ALA A 17 -2.28 13.48 10.08
N ALA A 18 -2.28 12.22 10.51
CA ALA A 18 -1.22 11.65 11.35
C ALA A 18 0.16 11.65 10.66
N SER A 19 0.18 11.40 9.35
CA SER A 19 1.38 11.42 8.51
C SER A 19 1.80 12.82 8.06
N LYS A 20 1.09 13.88 8.48
CA LYS A 20 1.33 15.27 8.05
C LYS A 20 1.40 15.40 6.53
N ALA A 21 0.50 14.71 5.84
CA ALA A 21 0.47 14.67 4.39
C ALA A 21 0.12 16.06 3.83
N THR A 22 0.91 16.54 2.88
CA THR A 22 0.74 17.86 2.25
C THR A 22 0.07 17.71 0.89
N PRO A 23 -1.00 18.46 0.59
CA PRO A 23 -1.66 18.37 -0.70
C PRO A 23 -0.71 18.86 -1.81
N VAL A 24 -0.73 18.17 -2.94
CA VAL A 24 0.12 18.48 -4.09
C VAL A 24 -0.71 19.15 -5.17
N THR A 25 -0.25 20.31 -5.62
CA THR A 25 -0.68 20.92 -6.87
C THR A 25 0.40 20.70 -7.94
N LYS A 26 0.05 21.02 -9.20
CA LYS A 26 0.98 20.95 -10.32
C LYS A 26 2.25 21.79 -10.09
N ASP A 27 2.17 22.87 -9.33
CA ASP A 27 3.32 23.75 -9.01
C ASP A 27 4.28 23.13 -8.00
N VAL A 28 3.77 22.33 -7.06
CA VAL A 28 4.58 21.70 -6.00
C VAL A 28 5.45 20.60 -6.61
N HIS A 29 4.82 19.67 -7.34
CA HIS A 29 5.50 18.53 -7.95
C HIS A 29 4.90 18.15 -9.31
N PRO A 30 5.28 18.84 -10.41
CA PRO A 30 4.66 18.67 -11.73
C PRO A 30 4.70 17.23 -12.26
N GLN A 31 5.80 16.51 -12.04
CA GLN A 31 5.98 15.15 -12.54
C GLN A 31 4.99 14.16 -11.93
N LEU A 32 4.86 14.14 -10.59
CA LEU A 32 3.86 13.32 -9.88
C LEU A 32 2.44 13.67 -10.33
N PHE A 33 2.12 14.96 -10.42
CA PHE A 33 0.79 15.40 -10.86
C PHE A 33 0.45 14.88 -12.26
N ASN A 34 1.36 15.04 -13.23
CA ASN A 34 1.17 14.55 -14.60
C ASN A 34 1.06 13.02 -14.64
N VAL A 35 1.89 12.29 -13.89
CA VAL A 35 1.84 10.83 -13.83
C VAL A 35 0.50 10.33 -13.30
N VAL A 36 -0.02 10.94 -12.23
CA VAL A 36 -1.33 10.58 -11.67
C VAL A 36 -2.45 10.95 -12.65
N GLU A 37 -2.37 12.10 -13.32
CA GLU A 37 -3.34 12.54 -14.34
C GLU A 37 -3.39 11.57 -15.51
N GLU A 38 -2.23 11.15 -16.04
CA GLU A 38 -2.13 10.15 -17.10
C GLU A 38 -2.76 8.82 -16.70
N MET A 39 -2.53 8.36 -15.46
CA MET A 39 -3.10 7.10 -14.97
C MET A 39 -4.59 7.22 -14.66
N ALA A 40 -5.07 8.38 -14.22
CA ALA A 40 -6.51 8.63 -14.05
C ALA A 40 -7.23 8.58 -15.40
N ILE A 41 -6.66 9.18 -16.45
CA ILE A 41 -7.18 9.11 -17.82
C ILE A 41 -7.16 7.66 -18.32
N ALA A 42 -6.03 6.96 -18.18
CA ALA A 42 -5.90 5.57 -18.62
C ALA A 42 -6.89 4.62 -17.92
N ALA A 43 -7.13 4.83 -16.62
CA ALA A 43 -8.07 4.06 -15.83
C ALA A 43 -9.53 4.52 -15.99
N GLN A 44 -9.79 5.60 -16.72
CA GLN A 44 -11.11 6.26 -16.82
C GLN A 44 -11.70 6.60 -15.44
N LEU A 45 -10.85 7.08 -14.53
CA LEU A 45 -11.22 7.47 -13.18
C LEU A 45 -11.12 8.99 -13.01
N PRO A 46 -11.92 9.56 -12.09
CA PRO A 46 -11.71 10.95 -11.68
C PRO A 46 -10.33 11.11 -11.02
N MET A 47 -9.77 12.30 -11.16
CA MET A 47 -8.46 12.62 -10.58
C MET A 47 -8.50 12.49 -9.04
N PRO A 48 -7.71 11.58 -8.43
CA PRO A 48 -7.66 11.48 -6.99
C PRO A 48 -6.92 12.69 -6.39
N LYS A 49 -7.19 12.97 -5.11
CA LYS A 49 -6.42 13.98 -4.38
C LYS A 49 -5.00 13.48 -4.14
N ILE A 50 -4.00 14.23 -4.56
CA ILE A 50 -2.60 13.85 -4.43
C ILE A 50 -2.01 14.47 -3.16
N TYR A 51 -1.25 13.66 -2.42
CA TYR A 51 -0.52 14.11 -1.24
C TYR A 51 0.95 13.67 -1.29
N ILE A 52 1.84 14.48 -0.71
CA ILE A 52 3.20 14.08 -0.38
C ILE A 52 3.37 14.00 1.13
N ILE A 53 3.91 12.88 1.58
CA ILE A 53 4.30 12.65 2.97
C ILE A 53 5.79 12.93 3.10
N ASN A 54 6.14 13.76 4.09
CA ASN A 54 7.51 14.14 4.40
C ASN A 54 8.23 13.03 5.18
N ASP A 55 8.48 11.90 4.50
CA ASP A 55 9.15 10.70 5.06
C ASP A 55 10.24 10.23 4.06
N PRO A 56 11.50 10.02 4.50
CA PRO A 56 12.56 9.49 3.65
C PRO A 56 12.41 7.99 3.31
N ALA A 57 11.56 7.25 4.02
CA ALA A 57 11.27 5.86 3.69
C ALA A 57 10.36 5.79 2.45
N PRO A 58 10.68 4.95 1.45
CA PRO A 58 9.91 4.86 0.22
C PRO A 58 8.58 4.17 0.48
N ASN A 59 7.48 4.87 0.23
CA ASN A 59 6.13 4.30 0.27
C ASN A 59 5.19 5.09 -0.65
N ALA A 60 4.13 4.44 -1.10
CA ALA A 60 2.93 5.05 -1.64
C ALA A 60 1.72 4.22 -1.24
N PHE A 61 0.54 4.83 -1.20
CA PHE A 61 -0.71 4.12 -1.02
C PHE A 61 -1.87 4.92 -1.60
N ALA A 62 -2.85 4.20 -2.13
CA ALA A 62 -4.18 4.72 -2.40
C ALA A 62 -5.11 4.53 -1.21
N THR A 63 -6.03 5.47 -1.04
CA THR A 63 -7.06 5.43 -0.01
C THR A 63 -8.34 6.09 -0.53
N GLY A 64 -9.48 5.86 0.12
CA GLY A 64 -10.78 6.33 -0.34
C GLY A 64 -11.80 5.22 -0.58
N ARG A 65 -13.05 5.52 -0.26
CA ARG A 65 -14.18 4.57 -0.31
C ARG A 65 -14.75 4.35 -1.70
N ASN A 66 -14.67 5.39 -2.53
CA ASN A 66 -15.14 5.39 -3.90
C ASN A 66 -14.11 6.11 -4.77
N PRO A 67 -14.03 5.75 -6.07
CA PRO A 67 -13.08 6.40 -6.98
C PRO A 67 -13.22 7.94 -7.00
N GLU A 68 -14.44 8.47 -6.87
CA GLU A 68 -14.74 9.91 -6.85
C GLU A 68 -14.14 10.67 -5.66
N LYS A 69 -13.85 9.99 -4.54
CA LYS A 69 -13.23 10.60 -3.35
C LYS A 69 -11.93 9.90 -2.98
N ALA A 70 -11.27 9.29 -3.97
CA ALA A 70 -9.98 8.66 -3.77
C ALA A 70 -8.87 9.69 -3.50
N SER A 71 -7.88 9.28 -2.72
CA SER A 71 -6.67 10.03 -2.44
C SER A 71 -5.47 9.12 -2.66
N LEU A 72 -4.39 9.67 -3.19
CA LEU A 72 -3.13 8.97 -3.42
C LEU A 72 -2.02 9.74 -2.70
N ALA A 73 -1.30 9.06 -1.83
CA ALA A 73 -0.19 9.64 -1.09
C ALA A 73 1.12 8.97 -1.48
N VAL A 74 2.17 9.77 -1.66
CA VAL A 74 3.53 9.30 -1.98
C VAL A 74 4.53 9.93 -1.02
N THR A 75 5.51 9.17 -0.54
CA THR A 75 6.55 9.74 0.32
C THR A 75 7.63 10.45 -0.49
N ALA A 76 8.27 11.45 0.12
CA ALA A 76 9.45 12.11 -0.45
C ALA A 76 10.57 11.10 -0.76
N GLY A 77 10.71 10.08 0.08
CA GLY A 77 11.64 8.96 -0.11
C GLY A 77 11.39 8.15 -1.38
N LEU A 78 10.13 7.95 -1.78
CA LEU A 78 9.81 7.25 -3.02
C LEU A 78 10.11 8.14 -4.24
N LEU A 79 9.64 9.39 -4.20
CA LEU A 79 9.81 10.36 -5.29
C LEU A 79 11.27 10.65 -5.61
N GLY A 80 12.14 10.68 -4.60
CA GLY A 80 13.56 10.90 -4.84
C GLY A 80 14.29 9.68 -5.40
N ARG A 81 13.77 8.45 -5.21
CA ARG A 81 14.44 7.20 -5.63
C ARG A 81 14.05 6.75 -7.04
N LEU A 82 12.79 6.93 -7.41
CA LEU A 82 12.23 6.41 -8.65
C LEU A 82 12.42 7.39 -9.81
N ASN A 83 12.68 6.85 -11.01
CA ASN A 83 12.53 7.62 -12.24
C ASN A 83 11.04 7.73 -12.63
N ARG A 84 10.74 8.43 -13.73
CA ARG A 84 9.35 8.61 -14.18
C ARG A 84 8.61 7.32 -14.51
N ASP A 85 9.23 6.36 -15.21
CA ASP A 85 8.55 5.12 -15.58
C ASP A 85 8.27 4.24 -14.37
N GLU A 86 9.21 4.20 -13.42
CA GLU A 86 9.05 3.50 -12.15
C GLU A 86 7.97 4.13 -11.29
N LEU A 87 7.96 5.47 -11.17
CA LEU A 87 6.90 6.18 -10.47
C LEU A 87 5.54 5.94 -11.12
N GLN A 88 5.47 5.94 -12.45
CA GLN A 88 4.24 5.65 -13.19
C GLN A 88 3.78 4.21 -12.94
N GLY A 89 4.69 3.24 -12.86
CA GLY A 89 4.39 1.85 -12.50
C GLY A 89 3.75 1.73 -11.11
N VAL A 90 4.35 2.37 -10.09
CA VAL A 90 3.80 2.36 -8.73
C VAL A 90 2.46 3.08 -8.67
N VAL A 91 2.34 4.26 -9.28
CA VAL A 91 1.06 5.00 -9.32
C VAL A 91 -0.02 4.19 -10.04
N ALA A 92 0.32 3.50 -11.12
CA ALA A 92 -0.65 2.65 -11.84
C ALA A 92 -1.11 1.46 -11.00
N HIS A 93 -0.22 0.87 -10.20
CA HIS A 93 -0.58 -0.17 -9.23
C HIS A 93 -1.59 0.36 -8.20
N GLU A 94 -1.31 1.51 -7.59
CA GLU A 94 -2.23 2.16 -6.64
C GLU A 94 -3.56 2.57 -7.29
N MET A 95 -3.53 3.05 -8.52
CA MET A 95 -4.73 3.38 -9.29
C MET A 95 -5.56 2.12 -9.61
N SER A 96 -4.92 0.98 -9.82
CA SER A 96 -5.61 -0.30 -10.00
C SER A 96 -6.38 -0.72 -8.74
N HIS A 97 -5.86 -0.44 -7.54
CA HIS A 97 -6.61 -0.67 -6.30
C HIS A 97 -7.86 0.20 -6.20
N ILE A 98 -7.77 1.47 -6.63
CA ILE A 98 -8.93 2.38 -6.68
C ILE A 98 -9.96 1.85 -7.68
N LEU A 99 -9.50 1.46 -8.88
CA LEU A 99 -10.35 0.94 -9.95
C LEU A 99 -11.14 -0.29 -9.50
N ASN A 100 -10.45 -1.24 -8.87
CA ASN A 100 -11.05 -2.51 -8.42
C ASN A 100 -11.76 -2.41 -7.05
N ARG A 101 -11.69 -1.25 -6.39
CA ARG A 101 -12.21 -1.01 -5.03
C ARG A 101 -11.63 -1.99 -4.00
N ASP A 102 -10.34 -2.31 -4.13
CA ASP A 102 -9.69 -3.30 -3.28
C ASP A 102 -9.64 -2.87 -1.81
N ILE A 103 -9.53 -1.55 -1.55
CA ILE A 103 -9.58 -0.98 -0.19
C ILE A 103 -10.89 -1.36 0.51
N LEU A 104 -12.02 -1.21 -0.17
CA LEU A 104 -13.34 -1.60 0.34
C LEU A 104 -13.39 -3.11 0.61
N PHE A 105 -12.95 -3.90 -0.37
CA PHE A 105 -12.97 -5.36 -0.30
C PHE A 105 -12.14 -5.90 0.88
N VAL A 106 -10.89 -5.48 1.00
CA VAL A 106 -9.98 -5.91 2.06
C VAL A 106 -10.43 -5.38 3.43
N THR A 107 -10.99 -4.18 3.50
CA THR A 107 -11.57 -3.65 4.75
C THR A 107 -12.73 -4.51 5.23
N VAL A 108 -13.67 -4.88 4.35
CA VAL A 108 -14.80 -5.75 4.71
C VAL A 108 -14.31 -7.14 5.14
N ALA A 109 -13.35 -7.72 4.41
CA ALA A 109 -12.74 -9.00 4.78
C ALA A 109 -12.06 -8.93 6.16
N GLY A 110 -11.34 -7.84 6.45
CA GLY A 110 -10.70 -7.60 7.75
C GLY A 110 -11.71 -7.44 8.90
N VAL A 111 -12.84 -6.77 8.66
CA VAL A 111 -13.94 -6.67 9.65
C VAL A 111 -14.55 -8.04 9.93
N MET A 112 -14.77 -8.87 8.92
CA MET A 112 -15.27 -10.24 9.10
C MET A 112 -14.28 -11.10 9.89
N LEU A 113 -12.99 -11.03 9.56
CA LEU A 113 -11.93 -11.69 10.31
C LEU A 113 -11.95 -11.24 11.78
N GLY A 114 -11.98 -9.94 12.04
CA GLY A 114 -12.04 -9.38 13.39
C GLY A 114 -13.29 -9.79 14.18
N ALA A 115 -14.43 -9.95 13.51
CA ALA A 115 -15.65 -10.45 14.14
C ALA A 115 -15.51 -11.93 14.54
N ILE A 116 -14.99 -12.78 13.64
CA ILE A 116 -14.77 -14.20 13.91
C ILE A 116 -13.77 -14.40 15.05
N THR A 117 -12.67 -13.64 15.05
CA THR A 117 -11.64 -13.72 16.11
C THR A 117 -12.21 -13.26 17.45
N LEU A 118 -12.95 -12.15 17.49
CA LEU A 118 -13.56 -11.64 18.72
C LEU A 118 -14.60 -12.60 19.29
N ILE A 119 -15.49 -13.16 18.45
CA ILE A 119 -16.50 -14.13 18.91
C ILE A 119 -15.81 -15.37 19.50
N SER A 120 -14.78 -15.87 18.81
CA SER A 120 -14.02 -17.05 19.25
C SER A 120 -13.27 -16.79 20.55
N GLU A 121 -12.64 -15.62 20.69
CA GLU A 121 -11.92 -15.23 21.90
C GLU A 121 -12.86 -15.02 23.08
N VAL A 122 -13.98 -14.33 22.90
CA VAL A 122 -15.00 -14.14 23.94
C VAL A 122 -15.57 -15.48 24.39
N PHE A 123 -15.86 -16.39 23.46
CA PHE A 123 -16.35 -17.73 23.76
C PHE A 123 -15.32 -18.53 24.59
N LEU A 124 -14.07 -18.61 24.14
CA LEU A 124 -13.01 -19.36 24.84
C LEU A 124 -12.67 -18.76 26.21
N ARG A 125 -12.59 -17.43 26.31
CA ARG A 125 -12.41 -16.74 27.60
C ARG A 125 -13.59 -16.98 28.54
N GLY A 126 -14.82 -16.94 28.03
CA GLY A 126 -16.03 -17.23 28.80
C GLY A 126 -16.01 -18.63 29.42
N LEU A 127 -15.57 -19.64 28.66
CA LEU A 127 -15.38 -21.00 29.17
C LEU A 127 -14.29 -21.07 30.25
N PHE A 128 -13.16 -20.38 30.04
CA PHE A 128 -12.05 -20.35 30.99
C PHE A 128 -12.44 -19.69 32.32
N TYR A 129 -13.10 -18.54 32.28
CA TYR A 129 -13.60 -17.86 33.48
C TYR A 129 -14.74 -18.63 34.17
N SER A 130 -15.61 -19.31 33.41
CA SER A 130 -16.61 -20.22 33.97
C SER A 130 -15.99 -21.46 34.64
N SER A 131 -14.81 -21.88 34.19
CA SER A 131 -14.06 -23.00 34.78
C SER A 131 -13.25 -22.61 36.02
N LEU A 132 -12.85 -21.33 36.15
CA LEU A 132 -12.07 -20.79 37.29
C LEU A 132 -12.93 -20.14 38.37
N GLY A 133 -14.13 -19.67 38.03
CA GLY A 133 -15.13 -19.15 38.96
C GLY A 133 -15.80 -20.27 39.76
N GLY A 134 -15.07 -20.86 40.68
CA GLY A 134 -15.54 -21.97 41.50
C GLY A 134 -16.83 -21.67 42.28
N ARG A 135 -17.75 -22.64 42.17
CA ARG A 135 -18.83 -23.05 43.10
C ARG A 135 -20.13 -22.22 43.18
N ARG A 136 -21.23 -22.88 42.80
CA ARG A 136 -22.25 -23.35 43.76
C ARG A 136 -23.23 -24.38 43.15
N TYR A 137 -23.17 -25.58 43.74
CA TYR A 137 -24.26 -26.52 44.03
C TYR A 137 -25.67 -26.14 43.51
N SER A 138 -26.27 -27.00 42.69
CA SER A 138 -27.54 -27.63 43.07
C SER A 138 -27.82 -28.87 42.23
N SER A 139 -28.04 -29.96 42.94
CA SER A 139 -28.73 -31.18 42.55
C SER A 139 -29.80 -30.98 41.47
N ARG A 140 -29.70 -31.68 40.33
CA ARG A 140 -30.87 -32.25 39.65
C ARG A 140 -30.50 -33.26 38.56
N GLU A 141 -31.10 -34.44 38.73
CA GLU A 141 -31.44 -35.48 37.75
C GLU A 141 -30.55 -35.67 36.52
N ARG A 142 -29.88 -36.82 36.50
CA ARG A 142 -29.34 -37.48 35.31
C ARG A 142 -30.46 -37.72 34.28
N GLY A 143 -30.78 -36.69 33.51
CA GLY A 143 -31.55 -36.78 32.28
C GLY A 143 -30.66 -37.31 31.14
N LYS A 144 -31.23 -38.19 30.32
CA LYS A 144 -30.62 -38.98 29.23
C LYS A 144 -30.04 -38.17 28.04
N GLY A 145 -29.66 -36.91 28.24
CA GLY A 145 -29.17 -35.96 27.22
C GLY A 145 -27.76 -35.40 27.40
N ASP A 146 -27.05 -35.80 28.47
CA ASP A 146 -25.73 -35.26 28.88
C ASP A 146 -24.62 -35.51 27.83
N GLY A 147 -24.65 -36.66 27.15
CA GLY A 147 -23.67 -37.01 26.12
C GLY A 147 -23.76 -36.13 24.86
N ALA A 148 -24.98 -35.76 24.44
CA ALA A 148 -25.18 -34.89 23.29
C ALA A 148 -24.69 -33.46 23.56
N GLN A 149 -24.89 -32.95 24.77
CA GLN A 149 -24.41 -31.63 25.19
C GLN A 149 -22.88 -31.56 25.26
N ALA A 150 -22.22 -32.61 25.76
CA ALA A 150 -20.76 -32.71 25.78
C ALA A 150 -20.16 -32.73 24.35
N ILE A 151 -20.78 -33.47 23.42
CA ILE A 151 -20.33 -33.53 22.02
C ILE A 151 -20.48 -32.16 21.34
N ILE A 152 -21.61 -31.47 21.53
CA ILE A 152 -21.83 -30.13 20.97
C ILE A 152 -20.78 -29.13 21.52
N MET A 153 -20.45 -29.23 22.81
CA MET A 153 -19.44 -28.36 23.43
C MET A 153 -18.04 -28.61 22.85
N ILE A 154 -17.65 -29.86 22.61
CA ILE A 154 -16.38 -30.19 21.96
C ILE A 154 -16.33 -29.62 20.54
N ILE A 155 -17.40 -29.79 19.76
CA ILE A 155 -17.49 -29.22 18.40
C ILE A 155 -17.37 -27.69 18.44
N ALA A 156 -18.05 -27.03 19.38
CA ALA A 156 -17.99 -25.57 19.53
C ALA A 156 -16.57 -25.08 19.88
N ILE A 157 -15.85 -25.78 20.76
CA ILE A 157 -14.46 -25.45 21.11
C ILE A 157 -13.54 -25.62 19.90
N VAL A 158 -13.66 -26.75 19.19
CA VAL A 158 -12.88 -27.01 17.98
C VAL A 158 -13.15 -25.94 16.93
N ALA A 159 -14.42 -25.58 16.71
CA ALA A 159 -14.80 -24.52 15.78
C ALA A 159 -14.25 -23.14 16.20
N ALA A 160 -14.31 -22.79 17.50
CA ALA A 160 -13.77 -21.53 18.01
C ALA A 160 -12.24 -21.42 17.85
N ILE A 161 -11.52 -22.55 17.84
CA ILE A 161 -10.07 -22.55 17.60
C ILE A 161 -9.77 -22.50 16.10
N LEU A 162 -10.47 -23.31 15.29
CA LEU A 162 -10.19 -23.44 13.86
C LEU A 162 -10.71 -22.26 13.03
N ALA A 163 -11.85 -21.65 13.38
CA ALA A 163 -12.45 -20.59 12.59
C ALA A 163 -11.54 -19.34 12.44
N PRO A 164 -10.91 -18.80 13.49
CA PRO A 164 -9.96 -17.69 13.36
C PRO A 164 -8.76 -18.03 12.47
N ILE A 165 -8.23 -19.25 12.58
CA ILE A 165 -7.08 -19.70 11.77
C ILE A 165 -7.47 -19.72 10.29
N MET A 166 -8.59 -20.36 9.96
CA MET A 166 -9.08 -20.45 8.58
C MET A 166 -9.45 -19.07 8.02
N ALA A 167 -10.09 -18.21 8.81
CA ALA A 167 -10.42 -16.85 8.41
C ALA A 167 -9.16 -16.02 8.12
N THR A 168 -8.10 -16.19 8.92
CA THR A 168 -6.82 -15.50 8.74
C THR A 168 -6.12 -15.95 7.45
N LEU A 169 -6.07 -17.27 7.20
CA LEU A 169 -5.50 -17.81 5.96
C LEU A 169 -6.27 -17.33 4.73
N LEU A 170 -7.59 -17.30 4.79
CA LEU A 170 -8.44 -16.78 3.73
C LEU A 170 -8.19 -15.28 3.50
N TYR A 171 -8.09 -14.48 4.56
CA TYR A 171 -7.77 -13.07 4.47
C TYR A 171 -6.43 -12.81 3.76
N PHE A 172 -5.37 -13.55 4.13
CA PHE A 172 -4.07 -13.43 3.45
C PHE A 172 -4.10 -13.90 1.99
N ALA A 173 -4.86 -14.96 1.67
CA ALA A 173 -5.03 -15.40 0.29
C ALA A 173 -5.76 -14.35 -0.57
N LEU A 174 -6.81 -13.74 -0.03
CA LEU A 174 -7.57 -12.68 -0.67
C LEU A 174 -6.72 -11.42 -0.88
N SER A 175 -5.98 -10.98 0.15
CA SER A 175 -5.07 -9.83 0.08
C SER A 175 -4.03 -10.02 -1.03
N ARG A 176 -3.31 -11.15 -1.04
CA ARG A 176 -2.31 -11.45 -2.08
C ARG A 176 -2.91 -11.53 -3.49
N SER A 177 -4.12 -12.07 -3.62
CA SER A 177 -4.81 -12.12 -4.91
C SER A 177 -5.11 -10.73 -5.46
N ARG A 178 -5.43 -9.75 -4.60
CA ARG A 178 -5.64 -8.35 -4.99
C ARG A 178 -4.35 -7.67 -5.41
N GLU A 179 -3.24 -7.94 -4.73
CA GLU A 179 -1.91 -7.43 -5.11
C GLU A 179 -1.50 -7.87 -6.52
N TYR A 180 -1.64 -9.16 -6.86
CA TYR A 180 -1.33 -9.65 -8.21
C TYR A 180 -2.28 -9.07 -9.27
N LEU A 181 -3.55 -8.84 -8.93
CA LEU A 181 -4.49 -8.16 -9.82
C LEU A 181 -4.09 -6.70 -10.05
N ALA A 182 -3.60 -6.02 -9.01
CA ALA A 182 -3.10 -4.66 -9.11
C ALA A 182 -1.77 -4.55 -9.88
N ASP A 183 -0.88 -5.55 -9.79
CA ASP A 183 0.30 -5.67 -10.66
C ASP A 183 -0.09 -5.78 -12.13
N ALA A 184 -1.03 -6.68 -12.43
CA ALA A 184 -1.54 -6.85 -13.79
C ALA A 184 -2.22 -5.58 -14.31
N GLY A 185 -3.02 -4.92 -13.45
CA GLY A 185 -3.66 -3.64 -13.76
C GLY A 185 -2.64 -2.53 -14.00
N GLY A 186 -1.61 -2.43 -13.16
CA GLY A 186 -0.53 -1.45 -13.31
C GLY A 186 0.26 -1.67 -14.61
N ALA A 187 0.61 -2.91 -14.93
CA ALA A 187 1.25 -3.27 -16.20
C ALA A 187 0.38 -2.88 -17.40
N ARG A 188 -0.93 -3.16 -17.35
CA ARG A 188 -1.88 -2.83 -18.42
C ARG A 188 -2.10 -1.33 -18.59
N LEU A 189 -2.29 -0.59 -17.50
CA LEU A 189 -2.50 0.86 -17.51
C LEU A 189 -1.27 1.61 -18.05
N THR A 190 -0.07 1.21 -17.64
CA THR A 190 1.17 1.82 -18.11
C THR A 190 1.59 1.33 -19.50
N ARG A 191 1.11 0.16 -19.91
CA ARG A 191 1.66 -0.64 -21.01
C ARG A 191 3.16 -0.91 -20.88
N TYR A 192 3.69 -0.91 -19.65
CA TYR A 192 5.12 -1.01 -19.38
C TYR A 192 5.43 -1.79 -18.09
N PRO A 193 5.39 -3.14 -18.13
CA PRO A 193 5.61 -3.98 -16.96
C PRO A 193 6.95 -3.75 -16.24
N GLU A 194 8.02 -3.45 -17.00
CA GLU A 194 9.36 -3.22 -16.44
C GLU A 194 9.41 -2.02 -15.49
N GLY A 195 8.57 -1.01 -15.68
CA GLY A 195 8.51 0.16 -14.79
C GLY A 195 8.15 -0.24 -13.36
N LEU A 196 7.10 -1.05 -13.19
CA LEU A 196 6.69 -1.54 -11.87
C LEU A 196 7.69 -2.57 -11.32
N ALA A 197 8.21 -3.48 -12.16
CA ALA A 197 9.20 -4.47 -11.74
C ALA A 197 10.48 -3.81 -11.18
N SER A 198 11.04 -2.84 -11.90
CA SER A 198 12.22 -2.10 -11.46
C SER A 198 11.96 -1.27 -10.20
N ALA A 199 10.78 -0.66 -10.08
CA ALA A 199 10.38 0.06 -8.87
C ALA A 199 10.35 -0.86 -7.64
N LEU A 200 9.71 -2.04 -7.76
CA LEU A 200 9.61 -3.01 -6.68
C LEU A 200 11.00 -3.50 -6.21
N GLU A 201 11.92 -3.75 -7.15
CA GLU A 201 13.30 -4.10 -6.79
C GLU A 201 13.97 -2.99 -5.96
N LYS A 202 13.88 -1.73 -6.41
CA LYS A 202 14.47 -0.59 -5.69
C LYS A 202 13.86 -0.39 -4.30
N ILE A 203 12.55 -0.59 -4.15
CA ILE A 203 11.87 -0.45 -2.86
C ILE A 203 12.30 -1.59 -1.92
N SER A 204 12.43 -2.82 -2.43
CA SER A 204 12.85 -4.00 -1.65
C SER A 204 14.28 -3.93 -1.11
N GLN A 205 15.17 -3.23 -1.81
CA GLN A 205 16.57 -3.05 -1.43
C GLN A 205 16.77 -1.99 -0.34
N ASN A 206 15.70 -1.34 0.12
CA ASN A 206 15.81 -0.25 1.06
C ASN A 206 16.04 -0.73 2.50
N THR A 207 17.13 -0.26 3.09
CA THR A 207 17.55 -0.56 4.47
C THR A 207 17.20 0.56 5.45
N VAL A 208 16.54 1.63 5.01
CA VAL A 208 16.19 2.77 5.89
C VAL A 208 15.07 2.33 6.84
N PRO A 209 15.32 2.31 8.17
CA PRO A 209 14.31 1.95 9.14
C PRO A 209 13.16 2.96 9.12
N LEU A 210 11.94 2.45 9.17
CA LEU A 210 10.73 3.24 9.10
C LEU A 210 10.47 3.92 10.45
N ALA A 211 10.81 5.20 10.55
CA ALA A 211 10.69 5.98 11.78
C ALA A 211 9.23 6.13 12.27
N SER A 212 8.23 5.96 11.38
CA SER A 212 6.80 6.13 11.69
C SER A 212 5.96 4.84 11.62
N ALA A 213 6.57 3.69 11.33
CA ALA A 213 5.80 2.46 11.19
C ALA A 213 5.39 1.87 12.54
N ASN A 214 4.10 1.58 12.68
CA ASN A 214 3.53 0.86 13.81
C ASN A 214 2.67 -0.31 13.28
N LYS A 215 2.32 -1.29 14.14
CA LYS A 215 1.48 -2.46 13.80
C LYS A 215 0.15 -2.09 13.13
N ILE A 216 -0.37 -0.90 13.43
CA ILE A 216 -1.64 -0.38 12.88
C ILE A 216 -1.45 0.12 11.44
N THR A 217 -0.30 0.69 11.12
CA THR A 217 -0.03 1.34 9.83
C THR A 217 0.71 0.43 8.87
N ALA A 218 1.32 -0.66 9.36
CA ALA A 218 2.09 -1.63 8.59
C ALA A 218 1.37 -2.16 7.32
N PRO A 219 0.04 -2.43 7.31
CA PRO A 219 -0.65 -2.88 6.10
C PRO A 219 -0.78 -1.81 4.99
N MET A 220 -0.46 -0.54 5.28
CA MET A 220 -0.53 0.58 4.32
C MET A 220 0.81 0.87 3.64
N TYR A 221 1.82 0.02 3.87
CA TYR A 221 3.12 0.16 3.23
C TYR A 221 3.30 -0.87 2.12
N ILE A 222 3.86 -0.43 0.98
CA ILE A 222 4.23 -1.30 -0.16
C ILE A 222 5.13 -2.45 0.31
N VAL A 223 6.02 -2.18 1.26
CA VAL A 223 6.86 -3.17 1.92
C VAL A 223 6.56 -3.17 3.40
N ASN A 224 6.30 -4.35 3.97
CA ASN A 224 5.98 -4.49 5.38
C ASN A 224 7.13 -3.92 6.24
N PRO A 225 6.89 -2.84 7.02
CA PRO A 225 7.92 -2.19 7.83
C PRO A 225 8.47 -3.05 8.96
N LEU A 226 7.66 -4.01 9.40
CA LEU A 226 7.89 -4.84 10.57
C LEU A 226 8.52 -6.17 10.19
N GLN A 227 8.86 -6.36 8.91
CA GLN A 227 9.59 -7.53 8.46
C GLN A 227 11.05 -7.37 8.90
N GLU A 228 11.49 -8.22 9.82
CA GLU A 228 12.88 -8.23 10.27
C GLU A 228 13.81 -8.59 9.10
N ALA A 229 14.94 -7.89 9.00
CA ALA A 229 15.97 -8.17 8.00
C ALA A 229 16.51 -9.59 8.20
N GLY A 230 16.03 -10.54 7.39
CA GLY A 230 16.44 -11.96 7.44
C GLY A 230 15.30 -12.98 7.53
N MET A 231 14.03 -12.56 7.70
CA MET A 231 12.90 -13.49 7.55
C MET A 231 12.77 -13.91 6.08
N LYS A 232 12.62 -15.23 5.84
CA LYS A 232 12.57 -15.80 4.49
C LYS A 232 11.44 -15.15 3.70
N LEU A 233 11.67 -14.88 2.42
CA LEU A 233 10.68 -14.40 1.44
C LEU A 233 9.41 -15.29 1.27
N SER A 234 9.26 -16.35 2.07
CA SER A 234 8.18 -17.32 2.00
C SER A 234 7.36 -17.32 3.30
N ASP A 235 6.84 -16.16 3.69
CA ASP A 235 6.03 -16.05 4.91
C ASP A 235 4.55 -16.30 4.55
N TRP A 236 4.03 -17.44 4.98
CA TRP A 236 2.59 -17.77 4.86
C TRP A 236 1.68 -16.80 5.63
N THR A 237 2.28 -15.88 6.40
CA THR A 237 1.65 -14.83 7.20
C THR A 237 1.81 -13.42 6.61
N SER A 238 2.47 -13.27 5.46
CA SER A 238 2.60 -11.96 4.79
C SER A 238 1.32 -11.55 4.08
N THR A 239 0.91 -10.29 4.28
CA THR A 239 -0.23 -9.68 3.59
C THR A 239 0.04 -9.38 2.11
N HIS A 240 1.32 -9.30 1.73
CA HIS A 240 1.79 -9.11 0.35
C HIS A 240 2.50 -10.36 -0.17
N PRO A 241 2.39 -10.66 -1.47
CA PRO A 241 3.16 -11.74 -2.07
C PRO A 241 4.65 -11.39 -2.14
N PRO A 242 5.54 -12.39 -2.28
CA PRO A 242 6.98 -12.15 -2.33
C PRO A 242 7.35 -11.23 -3.49
N ILE A 243 8.13 -10.18 -3.21
CA ILE A 243 8.50 -9.17 -4.23
C ILE A 243 9.26 -9.82 -5.40
N SER A 244 10.17 -10.76 -5.11
CA SER A 244 10.92 -11.48 -6.15
C SER A 244 10.00 -12.25 -7.11
N GLU A 245 8.88 -12.76 -6.62
CA GLU A 245 7.88 -13.45 -7.42
C GLU A 245 7.12 -12.46 -8.32
N ARG A 246 6.64 -11.35 -7.75
CA ARG A 246 5.97 -10.26 -8.51
C ARG A 246 6.86 -9.73 -9.63
N VAL A 247 8.13 -9.43 -9.33
CA VAL A 247 9.13 -8.96 -10.30
C VAL A 247 9.33 -9.98 -11.42
N LYS A 248 9.46 -11.26 -11.07
CA LYS A 248 9.64 -12.33 -12.05
C LYS A 248 8.42 -12.50 -12.97
N ILE A 249 7.21 -12.31 -12.44
CA ILE A 249 5.98 -12.34 -13.24
C ILE A 249 5.96 -11.15 -14.21
N LEU A 250 6.15 -9.94 -13.72
CA LEU A 250 6.11 -8.71 -14.55
C LEU A 250 7.14 -8.74 -15.68
N ARG A 251 8.37 -9.20 -15.40
CA ARG A 251 9.42 -9.37 -16.42
C ARG A 251 9.21 -10.55 -17.36
N GLY A 252 8.37 -11.51 -16.96
CA GLY A 252 7.99 -12.65 -17.76
C GLY A 252 6.88 -12.36 -18.78
N MET A 253 6.30 -11.15 -18.76
CA MET A 253 5.22 -10.77 -19.65
C MET A 253 5.73 -10.51 -21.07
N SER A 254 5.06 -11.10 -22.07
CA SER A 254 5.29 -10.87 -23.51
C SER A 254 4.60 -9.62 -24.04
N GLY A 255 3.49 -9.23 -23.42
CA GLY A 255 2.72 -8.03 -23.69
C GLY A 255 2.28 -7.36 -22.40
N ALA A 256 1.35 -6.41 -22.47
CA ALA A 256 0.82 -5.71 -21.30
C ALA A 256 -0.64 -6.08 -20.99
N SER A 257 -1.17 -7.16 -21.57
CA SER A 257 -2.55 -7.58 -21.34
C SER A 257 -2.70 -8.39 -20.05
N PHE A 258 -3.96 -8.62 -19.63
CA PHE A 258 -4.25 -9.52 -18.51
C PHE A 258 -3.96 -10.99 -18.83
N THR A 259 -4.04 -11.40 -20.10
CA THR A 259 -3.69 -12.76 -20.54
C THR A 259 -2.18 -12.97 -20.45
N ASP A 260 -1.37 -12.01 -20.93
CA ASP A 260 0.09 -12.04 -20.78
C ASP A 260 0.52 -12.17 -19.31
N TYR A 261 -0.10 -11.38 -18.42
CA TYR A 261 0.18 -11.46 -16.99
C TYR A 261 -0.20 -12.84 -16.43
N SER A 262 -1.37 -13.36 -16.82
CA SER A 262 -1.84 -14.67 -16.37
C SER A 262 -0.93 -15.82 -16.83
N GLU A 263 -0.35 -15.73 -18.02
CA GLU A 263 0.60 -16.72 -18.53
C GLU A 263 1.92 -16.67 -17.78
N ALA A 264 2.47 -15.47 -17.60
CA ALA A 264 3.68 -15.24 -16.81
C ALA A 264 3.51 -15.69 -15.35
N PHE A 265 2.33 -15.48 -14.78
CA PHE A 265 1.96 -15.94 -13.45
C PHE A 265 1.99 -17.47 -13.37
N LYS A 266 1.26 -18.17 -14.25
CA LYS A 266 1.22 -19.64 -14.26
C LYS A 266 2.61 -20.26 -14.44
N LYS A 267 3.44 -19.66 -15.30
CA LYS A 267 4.82 -20.09 -15.53
C LYS A 267 5.71 -19.94 -14.28
N THR A 268 5.47 -18.89 -13.49
CA THR A 268 6.29 -18.57 -12.32
C THR A 268 5.86 -19.32 -11.07
N THR A 269 4.56 -19.34 -10.77
CA THR A 269 4.01 -19.83 -9.50
C THR A 269 3.53 -21.27 -9.58
N LYS A 270 3.26 -21.79 -10.79
CA LYS A 270 2.58 -23.07 -11.03
C LYS A 270 1.18 -23.18 -10.40
N HIS A 271 0.60 -22.05 -10.01
CA HIS A 271 -0.74 -21.97 -9.44
C HIS A 271 -1.76 -21.39 -10.43
N SER A 272 -3.04 -21.51 -10.10
CA SER A 272 -4.12 -20.86 -10.84
C SER A 272 -4.00 -19.34 -10.74
N THR A 273 -4.27 -18.66 -11.85
CA THR A 273 -4.21 -17.19 -11.91
C THR A 273 -5.23 -16.53 -10.98
N PRO A 274 -4.87 -15.45 -10.28
CA PRO A 274 -5.81 -14.67 -9.47
C PRO A 274 -6.68 -13.72 -10.32
N ILE A 275 -6.42 -13.62 -11.63
CA ILE A 275 -7.17 -12.79 -12.57
C ILE A 275 -8.53 -13.45 -12.86
N PRO A 276 -9.66 -12.74 -12.71
CA PRO A 276 -10.98 -13.31 -12.97
C PRO A 276 -11.16 -13.62 -14.45
N SER A 277 -11.84 -14.72 -14.79
CA SER A 277 -12.06 -15.16 -16.17
C SER A 277 -12.77 -14.11 -17.03
N SER A 278 -13.59 -13.24 -16.42
CA SER A 278 -14.26 -12.13 -17.10
C SER A 278 -13.29 -11.03 -17.59
N ALA A 279 -12.11 -10.94 -17.00
CA ALA A 279 -11.06 -9.99 -17.39
C ALA A 279 -10.08 -10.57 -18.43
N LEU A 280 -10.05 -11.90 -18.59
CA LEU A 280 -9.25 -12.59 -19.60
C LEU A 280 -9.95 -12.51 -20.96
N LYS A 281 -9.89 -11.34 -21.57
CA LYS A 281 -10.31 -11.14 -22.97
C LYS A 281 -9.13 -11.42 -23.89
N ASP A 282 -9.43 -11.89 -25.10
CA ASP A 282 -8.44 -12.02 -26.17
C ASP A 282 -8.12 -10.62 -26.71
N GLU A 283 -7.20 -9.93 -26.05
CA GLU A 283 -6.77 -8.56 -26.36
C GLU A 283 -5.24 -8.53 -26.38
N THR A 284 -4.67 -8.10 -27.49
CA THR A 284 -3.22 -7.88 -27.61
C THR A 284 -2.89 -6.45 -27.22
N VAL A 285 -2.16 -6.27 -26.12
CA VAL A 285 -1.68 -4.95 -25.69
C VAL A 285 -0.17 -4.91 -25.80
N GLU A 286 0.35 -4.14 -26.75
CA GLU A 286 1.79 -3.99 -26.95
C GLU A 286 2.46 -3.22 -25.81
N ILE A 287 3.71 -3.60 -25.51
CA ILE A 287 4.55 -2.92 -24.53
C ILE A 287 5.08 -1.62 -25.16
N ARG A 288 4.85 -0.48 -24.49
CA ARG A 288 5.40 0.80 -24.91
C ARG A 288 6.91 0.86 -24.70
N PRO A 289 7.65 1.70 -25.45
CA PRO A 289 9.06 1.94 -25.16
C PRO A 289 9.27 2.65 -23.82
N ALA A 290 10.48 2.48 -23.27
CA ALA A 290 10.94 3.22 -22.09
C ALA A 290 10.98 4.73 -22.35
N SER A 291 10.76 5.52 -21.30
CA SER A 291 10.96 6.97 -21.37
C SER A 291 12.45 7.30 -21.46
N LYS A 292 12.77 8.51 -21.92
CA LYS A 292 14.15 8.99 -22.04
C LYS A 292 14.86 9.21 -20.68
N GLN A 293 14.18 9.05 -19.55
CA GLN A 293 14.79 9.22 -18.24
C GLN A 293 15.54 7.96 -17.82
N GLY A 294 16.85 8.11 -17.60
CA GLY A 294 17.70 7.06 -17.04
C GLY A 294 17.47 6.83 -15.54
N PRO A 295 18.16 5.85 -14.95
CA PRO A 295 18.12 5.60 -13.51
C PRO A 295 18.65 6.81 -12.72
N VAL A 296 18.00 7.13 -11.60
CA VAL A 296 18.42 8.21 -10.69
C VAL A 296 19.65 7.77 -9.90
N SER A 297 20.74 8.54 -9.95
CA SER A 297 21.96 8.24 -9.19
C SER A 297 21.78 8.50 -7.69
N SER A 298 22.53 7.81 -6.82
CA SER A 298 22.37 7.96 -5.35
C SER A 298 22.52 9.42 -4.88
N LYS A 299 23.45 10.20 -5.47
CA LYS A 299 23.62 11.63 -5.15
C LYS A 299 22.39 12.46 -5.54
N GLU A 300 21.81 12.17 -6.70
CA GLU A 300 20.56 12.81 -7.14
C GLU A 300 19.39 12.40 -6.27
N GLN A 301 19.32 11.15 -5.83
CA GLN A 301 18.28 10.68 -4.93
C GLN A 301 18.27 11.48 -3.62
N PHE A 302 19.42 11.58 -2.93
CA PHE A 302 19.50 12.37 -1.69
C PHE A 302 19.12 13.84 -1.90
N ARG A 303 19.57 14.44 -3.01
CA ARG A 303 19.21 15.83 -3.36
C ARG A 303 17.71 15.98 -3.62
N ASN A 304 17.12 15.07 -4.38
CA ASN A 304 15.71 15.09 -4.75
C ASN A 304 14.82 14.89 -3.51
N ILE A 305 15.16 13.92 -2.64
CA ILE A 305 14.46 13.71 -1.37
C ILE A 305 14.49 15.01 -0.56
N GLY A 306 15.68 15.58 -0.34
CA GLY A 306 15.82 16.82 0.41
C GLY A 306 14.99 17.95 -0.19
N ASP A 307 15.09 18.17 -1.51
CA ASP A 307 14.36 19.24 -2.19
C ASP A 307 12.83 19.05 -2.07
N VAL A 308 12.31 17.82 -2.17
CA VAL A 308 10.89 17.53 -1.93
C VAL A 308 10.49 17.82 -0.49
N MET A 309 11.25 17.32 0.49
CA MET A 309 10.97 17.52 1.91
C MET A 309 10.94 19.01 2.30
N PHE A 310 11.89 19.80 1.79
CA PHE A 310 11.93 21.25 1.98
C PHE A 310 10.72 21.94 1.33
N LYS A 311 10.37 21.62 0.08
CA LYS A 311 9.17 22.18 -0.58
C LYS A 311 7.91 21.89 0.21
N THR A 312 7.72 20.65 0.65
CA THR A 312 6.53 20.26 1.45
C THR A 312 6.50 20.93 2.82
N SER A 313 7.65 21.35 3.34
CA SER A 313 7.76 22.10 4.59
C SER A 313 7.61 23.63 4.39
N GLY A 314 7.23 24.07 3.19
CA GLY A 314 7.00 25.49 2.87
C GLY A 314 8.26 26.29 2.54
N PHE A 315 9.39 25.65 2.27
CA PHE A 315 10.60 26.36 1.84
C PHE A 315 10.47 26.83 0.39
N LYS A 316 10.92 28.06 0.15
CA LYS A 316 11.06 28.62 -1.20
C LYS A 316 12.46 28.37 -1.75
N PHE A 317 12.54 28.15 -3.06
CA PHE A 317 13.80 27.89 -3.75
C PHE A 317 14.11 29.06 -4.67
N VAL A 318 15.20 29.75 -4.38
CA VAL A 318 15.67 30.89 -5.18
C VAL A 318 16.91 30.45 -5.95
N ASN A 319 16.84 30.45 -7.27
CA ASN A 319 17.99 30.16 -8.13
C ASN A 319 18.70 31.47 -8.48
N CYS A 320 19.98 31.55 -8.14
CA CYS A 320 20.84 32.66 -8.52
C CYS A 320 21.55 32.35 -9.85
N ASN A 321 21.76 33.38 -10.68
CA ASN A 321 22.47 33.26 -11.96
C ASN A 321 23.92 32.75 -11.79
N CYS A 322 24.52 32.89 -10.61
CA CYS A 322 25.84 32.31 -10.31
C CYS A 322 25.82 30.78 -10.09
N GLY A 323 24.67 30.13 -10.31
CA GLY A 323 24.48 28.68 -10.21
C GLY A 323 24.16 28.16 -8.80
N ILE A 324 24.01 29.03 -7.80
CA ILE A 324 23.60 28.61 -6.44
C ILE A 324 22.07 28.55 -6.37
N ARG A 325 21.55 27.47 -5.79
CA ARG A 325 20.15 27.32 -5.39
C ARG A 325 20.05 27.51 -3.87
N MET A 326 19.42 28.60 -3.44
CA MET A 326 19.20 28.93 -2.04
C MET A 326 17.86 28.38 -1.56
N LYS A 327 17.82 27.91 -0.31
CA LYS A 327 16.63 27.35 0.36
C LYS A 327 16.20 28.33 1.44
N ILE A 328 15.03 28.95 1.27
CA ILE A 328 14.55 29.99 2.16
C ILE A 328 13.43 29.44 3.04
N PRO A 329 13.54 29.49 4.38
CA PRO A 329 12.51 28.98 5.26
C PRO A 329 11.24 29.83 5.18
N PRO A 330 10.06 29.27 5.51
CA PRO A 330 8.79 30.01 5.45
C PRO A 330 8.74 31.21 6.40
N ASN A 331 9.48 31.16 7.52
CA ASN A 331 9.55 32.24 8.52
C ASN A 331 10.71 33.22 8.26
N PHE A 332 11.17 33.33 7.02
CA PHE A 332 12.26 34.25 6.69
C PHE A 332 11.77 35.70 6.76
N GLY A 333 12.31 36.47 7.70
CA GLY A 333 11.80 37.80 8.07
C GLY A 333 12.16 38.94 7.11
N SER A 334 13.04 38.72 6.12
CA SER A 334 13.42 39.73 5.13
C SER A 334 12.88 39.36 3.75
N GLY A 335 12.27 40.33 3.04
CA GLY A 335 11.76 40.13 1.67
C GLY A 335 12.84 39.89 0.61
N THR A 336 14.11 40.05 0.98
CA THR A 336 15.26 39.82 0.11
C THR A 336 16.28 38.89 0.77
N VAL A 337 16.89 38.02 -0.03
CA VAL A 337 18.02 37.17 0.36
C VAL A 337 19.25 37.52 -0.47
N GLN A 338 20.41 37.63 0.17
CA GLN A 338 21.67 37.86 -0.51
C GLN A 338 22.36 36.54 -0.88
N CYS A 339 22.79 36.40 -2.13
CA CYS A 339 23.52 35.22 -2.57
C CYS A 339 24.92 35.17 -1.92
N PRO A 340 25.30 34.07 -1.24
CA PRO A 340 26.59 33.97 -0.54
C PRO A 340 27.80 33.90 -1.49
N ARG A 341 27.61 33.65 -2.79
CA ARG A 341 28.70 33.52 -3.77
C ARG A 341 28.97 34.78 -4.58
N CYS A 342 27.92 35.48 -5.02
CA CYS A 342 28.04 36.66 -5.88
C CYS A 342 27.50 37.94 -5.25
N GLY A 343 26.89 37.87 -4.06
CA GLY A 343 26.36 39.03 -3.36
C GLY A 343 25.07 39.62 -3.94
N THR A 344 24.54 39.08 -5.04
CA THR A 344 23.28 39.55 -5.65
C THR A 344 22.10 39.36 -4.71
N LEU A 345 21.26 40.39 -4.59
CA LEU A 345 20.01 40.34 -3.84
C LEU A 345 18.91 39.73 -4.70
N HIS A 346 18.15 38.82 -4.10
CA HIS A 346 17.00 38.19 -4.72
C HIS A 346 15.77 38.39 -3.85
N GLU A 347 14.62 38.64 -4.46
CA GLU A 347 13.34 38.66 -3.76
C GLU A 347 12.89 37.23 -3.41
N VAL A 348 12.24 37.08 -2.26
CA VAL A 348 11.91 35.78 -1.64
C VAL A 348 10.43 35.43 -1.78
#